data_AF-A0A925YDA3-F1
#
_entry.id   AF-A0A925YDA3-F1
#
_cell.length_a   1.000
_cell.length_b   1.000
_cell.length_c   1.000
_cell.angle_alpha   90.00
_cell.angle_beta   90.00
_cell.angle_gamma   90.00
#
_symmetry.space_group_name_H-M   'P 1'
#
loop_
_entity.id
_entity.type
_entity.pdbx_description
1 polymer ?
#
loop_
_entity_poly.entity_id
_entity_poly.type
_entity_poly.pdbx_seq_one_letter_code
_entity_poly.pdbx_strand_id
1 'polypeptide(L)'
;SSPAMAAVFALALRAAPSSIPILLEGETGVGKEWLADAIRAAGPRAKKPFVTVNCGALPHALAESILFGHEKGAFTDAGERHRGKFVEADGGTLFLDEVGELPRDLQVKLLRVLQKGEVDPVGARAAVSTDVRVISATNRDLAEEVRSGRFREDLYYRLNVLPIRIPPLRDRRAEIADLCSRFISGFSESEGRTSPLVLSGAALRLLQRHDWPGNVRQLQNAIHRAVVLAESEVLGVGDFPQIAALVAACDGETAGFSPSDTPADGAAGGAGPSPIAGALAGFDAFGEVRTVEAVEADLIRLAMVRYDGRMTEIARRLAIGRSTLYRKMRLYSIAGAGAASDDGTQSETLRETSGFAGPS
;
A
#
# COMPACT_ATOMS: atom_id res chain seq x y z
N SER A 1 3.72 -1.03 -24.67
CA SER A 1 2.67 -1.90 -24.09
C SER A 1 3.05 -3.36 -24.26
N SER A 2 2.92 -4.19 -23.21
CA SER A 2 3.21 -5.63 -23.31
C SER A 2 2.19 -6.34 -24.21
N PRO A 3 2.51 -7.52 -24.79
CA PRO A 3 1.55 -8.32 -25.55
C PRO A 3 0.27 -8.66 -24.77
N ALA A 4 0.41 -8.93 -23.46
CA ALA A 4 -0.72 -9.24 -22.58
C ALA A 4 -1.69 -8.04 -22.47
N MET A 5 -1.16 -6.84 -22.26
CA MET A 5 -2.01 -5.64 -22.18
C MET A 5 -2.56 -5.22 -23.55
N ALA A 6 -1.84 -5.48 -24.64
CA ALA A 6 -2.35 -5.24 -25.99
C ALA A 6 -3.62 -6.06 -26.29
N ALA A 7 -3.68 -7.33 -25.85
CA ALA A 7 -4.88 -8.14 -25.96
C ALA A 7 -6.06 -7.57 -25.16
N VAL A 8 -5.80 -7.11 -23.92
CA VAL A 8 -6.80 -6.43 -23.08
C VAL A 8 -7.34 -5.19 -23.78
N PHE A 9 -6.47 -4.35 -24.34
CA PHE A 9 -6.88 -3.16 -25.08
C PHE A 9 -7.69 -3.48 -26.33
N ALA A 10 -7.28 -4.48 -27.12
CA ALA A 10 -8.00 -4.88 -28.30
C ALA A 10 -9.44 -5.35 -27.97
N LEU A 11 -9.60 -6.09 -26.86
CA LEU A 11 -10.91 -6.52 -26.39
C LEU A 11 -11.76 -5.35 -25.88
N ALA A 12 -11.16 -4.48 -25.06
CA ALA A 12 -11.80 -3.27 -24.54
C ALA A 12 -12.30 -2.34 -25.67
N LEU A 13 -11.49 -2.11 -26.70
CA LEU A 13 -11.85 -1.29 -27.86
C LEU A 13 -12.98 -1.92 -28.68
N ARG A 14 -12.98 -3.24 -28.85
CA ARG A 14 -14.07 -3.96 -29.54
C ARG A 14 -15.39 -3.89 -28.76
N ALA A 15 -15.31 -3.85 -27.43
CA ALA A 15 -16.46 -3.75 -26.55
C ALA A 15 -17.00 -2.32 -26.41
N ALA A 16 -16.15 -1.30 -26.62
CA ALA A 16 -16.49 0.10 -26.46
C ALA A 16 -17.77 0.55 -27.21
N PRO A 17 -18.06 0.15 -28.47
CA PRO A 17 -19.29 0.54 -29.16
C PRO A 17 -20.56 -0.14 -28.64
N SER A 18 -20.44 -1.27 -27.92
CA SER A 18 -21.57 -2.05 -27.42
C SER A 18 -22.11 -1.52 -26.09
N SER A 19 -23.39 -1.77 -25.79
CA SER A 19 -24.03 -1.49 -24.50
C SER A 19 -23.96 -2.67 -23.52
N ILE A 20 -23.34 -3.79 -23.90
CA ILE A 20 -23.24 -4.96 -23.04
C ILE A 20 -22.50 -4.63 -21.72
N PRO A 21 -22.91 -5.25 -20.60
CA PRO A 21 -22.15 -5.20 -19.35
C PRO A 21 -20.72 -5.73 -19.54
N ILE A 22 -19.76 -5.04 -18.94
CA ILE A 22 -18.35 -5.43 -18.94
C ILE A 22 -17.92 -5.67 -17.51
N LEU A 23 -17.27 -6.80 -17.24
CA LEU A 23 -16.67 -7.13 -15.95
C LEU A 23 -15.15 -7.07 -16.05
N LEU A 24 -14.54 -6.13 -15.35
CA LEU A 24 -13.08 -5.98 -15.24
C LEU A 24 -12.58 -6.76 -14.03
N GLU A 25 -11.80 -7.80 -14.29
CA GLU A 25 -11.21 -8.64 -13.24
C GLU A 25 -9.72 -8.36 -13.13
N GLY A 26 -9.23 -8.29 -11.90
CA GLY A 26 -7.79 -8.17 -11.67
C GLY A 26 -7.49 -7.64 -10.28
N GLU A 27 -6.24 -7.80 -9.87
CA GLU A 27 -5.78 -7.39 -8.56
C GLU A 27 -6.03 -5.90 -8.28
N THR A 28 -6.01 -5.54 -7.01
CA THR A 28 -6.10 -4.14 -6.60
C THR A 28 -4.89 -3.36 -7.16
N GLY A 29 -5.15 -2.20 -7.77
CA GLY A 29 -4.10 -1.30 -8.28
C GLY A 29 -3.60 -1.60 -9.70
N VAL A 30 -4.20 -2.52 -10.45
CA VAL A 30 -3.81 -2.82 -11.85
C VAL A 30 -4.26 -1.76 -12.88
N GLY A 31 -5.11 -0.81 -12.49
CA GLY A 31 -5.64 0.24 -13.37
C GLY A 31 -7.05 -0.03 -13.94
N LYS A 32 -7.92 -0.72 -13.19
CA LYS A 32 -9.31 -1.04 -13.60
C LYS A 32 -10.13 0.23 -13.93
N GLU A 33 -10.05 1.26 -13.08
CA GLU A 33 -10.74 2.53 -13.30
C GLU A 33 -10.28 3.24 -14.58
N TRP A 34 -8.97 3.30 -14.81
CA TRP A 34 -8.43 3.90 -16.04
C TRP A 34 -8.85 3.13 -17.29
N LEU A 35 -8.91 1.79 -17.23
CA LEU A 35 -9.41 1.00 -18.35
C LEU A 35 -10.92 1.23 -18.58
N ALA A 36 -11.73 1.34 -17.53
CA ALA A 36 -13.15 1.67 -17.64
C ALA A 36 -13.37 3.05 -18.29
N ASP A 37 -12.59 4.04 -17.88
CA ASP A 37 -12.57 5.38 -18.45
C ASP A 37 -12.21 5.37 -19.94
N ALA A 38 -11.19 4.59 -20.31
CA ALA A 38 -10.78 4.39 -21.70
C ALA A 38 -11.86 3.71 -22.55
N ILE A 39 -12.53 2.68 -22.02
CA ILE A 39 -13.66 2.01 -22.69
C ILE A 39 -14.80 3.00 -22.95
N ARG A 40 -15.15 3.80 -21.94
CA ARG A 40 -16.17 4.84 -22.09
C ARG A 40 -15.76 5.87 -23.15
N ALA A 41 -14.51 6.35 -23.10
CA ALA A 41 -14.01 7.35 -24.04
C ALA A 41 -14.03 6.86 -25.50
N ALA A 42 -13.85 5.56 -25.72
CA ALA A 42 -13.90 4.95 -27.05
C ALA A 42 -15.32 4.58 -27.53
N GLY A 43 -16.35 4.75 -26.69
CA GLY A 43 -17.72 4.35 -26.98
C GLY A 43 -18.66 5.50 -27.39
N PRO A 44 -19.91 5.20 -27.80
CA PRO A 44 -20.90 6.20 -28.21
C PRO A 44 -21.32 7.16 -27.07
N ARG A 45 -21.10 6.76 -25.82
CA ARG A 45 -21.41 7.54 -24.61
C ARG A 45 -20.22 8.37 -24.10
N ALA A 46 -19.17 8.58 -24.90
CA ALA A 46 -17.95 9.28 -24.48
C ALA A 46 -18.18 10.69 -23.92
N LYS A 47 -19.17 11.43 -24.45
CA LYS A 47 -19.54 12.79 -24.00
C LYS A 47 -20.69 12.82 -22.97
N LYS A 48 -21.15 11.65 -22.51
CA LYS A 48 -22.25 11.50 -21.55
C LYS A 48 -21.68 11.34 -20.13
N PRO A 49 -22.52 11.44 -19.08
CA PRO A 49 -22.06 11.28 -17.71
C PRO A 49 -21.28 9.98 -17.50
N PHE A 50 -20.15 10.08 -16.79
CA PHE A 50 -19.38 8.95 -16.31
C PHE A 50 -19.35 9.02 -14.79
N VAL A 51 -20.19 8.21 -14.16
CA VAL A 51 -20.33 8.18 -12.69
C VAL A 51 -19.54 6.99 -12.18
N THR A 52 -18.66 7.22 -11.22
CA THR A 52 -17.86 6.17 -10.59
C THR A 52 -18.32 5.95 -9.16
N VAL A 53 -18.38 4.69 -8.74
CA VAL A 53 -18.75 4.29 -7.37
C VAL A 53 -17.85 3.16 -6.92
N ASN A 54 -17.17 3.35 -5.80
CA ASN A 54 -16.43 2.27 -5.14
C ASN A 54 -17.34 1.63 -4.09
N CYS A 55 -17.85 0.43 -4.39
CA CYS A 55 -18.77 -0.29 -3.52
C CYS A 55 -18.15 -0.70 -2.18
N GLY A 56 -16.83 -0.95 -2.15
CA GLY A 56 -16.10 -1.28 -0.92
C GLY A 56 -15.87 -0.07 0.01
N ALA A 57 -16.04 1.15 -0.49
CA ALA A 57 -15.89 2.38 0.31
C ALA A 57 -17.23 2.94 0.82
N LEU A 58 -18.37 2.36 0.42
CA LEU A 58 -19.69 2.84 0.83
C LEU A 58 -20.00 2.42 2.27
N PRO A 59 -20.42 3.36 3.14
CA PRO A 59 -20.97 2.99 4.45
C PRO A 59 -22.21 2.12 4.27
N HIS A 60 -22.26 0.95 4.91
CA HIS A 60 -23.36 -0.02 4.75
C HIS A 60 -24.75 0.61 4.91
N ALA A 61 -24.92 1.49 5.90
CA ALA A 61 -26.20 2.15 6.18
C ALA A 61 -26.64 3.14 5.09
N LEU A 62 -25.72 3.66 4.30
CA LEU A 62 -25.98 4.68 3.27
C LEU A 62 -25.83 4.15 1.85
N ALA A 63 -25.27 2.95 1.68
CA ALA A 63 -24.96 2.39 0.36
C ALA A 63 -26.20 2.31 -0.55
N GLU A 64 -27.35 1.92 -0.01
CA GLU A 64 -28.62 1.87 -0.73
C GLU A 64 -29.06 3.25 -1.22
N SER A 65 -29.07 4.22 -0.30
CA SER A 65 -29.43 5.61 -0.56
C SER A 65 -28.50 6.26 -1.59
N ILE A 66 -27.18 6.02 -1.49
CA ILE A 66 -26.20 6.56 -2.43
C ILE A 66 -26.40 5.96 -3.83
N LEU A 67 -26.55 4.63 -3.95
CA LEU A 67 -26.67 3.97 -5.24
C LEU A 67 -28.02 4.25 -5.92
N PHE A 68 -29.13 4.12 -5.20
CA PHE A 68 -30.48 4.11 -5.77
C PHE A 68 -31.27 5.40 -5.48
N GLY A 69 -30.82 6.22 -4.54
CA GLY A 69 -31.49 7.46 -4.14
C GLY A 69 -32.55 7.23 -3.06
N HIS A 70 -33.10 8.32 -2.54
CA HIS A 70 -34.21 8.29 -1.59
C HIS A 70 -35.11 9.51 -1.76
N GLU A 71 -36.38 9.33 -1.40
CA GLU A 71 -37.34 10.43 -1.25
C GLU A 71 -37.27 11.05 0.14
N LYS A 72 -37.71 12.31 0.26
CA LYS A 72 -37.77 13.02 1.53
C LYS A 72 -38.60 12.22 2.55
N GLY A 73 -38.07 12.02 3.75
CA GLY A 73 -38.73 11.27 4.83
C GLY A 73 -38.64 9.75 4.69
N ALA A 74 -37.78 9.22 3.82
CA ALA A 74 -37.58 7.77 3.69
C ALA A 74 -36.99 7.12 4.96
N PHE A 75 -36.20 7.86 5.75
CA PHE A 75 -35.65 7.47 7.05
C PHE A 75 -35.48 8.71 7.93
N THR A 76 -35.12 8.54 9.21
CA THR A 76 -35.11 9.63 10.22
C THR A 76 -34.25 10.84 9.81
N ASP A 77 -33.13 10.60 9.13
CA ASP A 77 -32.20 11.64 8.67
C ASP A 77 -32.43 12.08 7.21
N ALA A 78 -33.49 11.59 6.55
CA ALA A 78 -33.81 11.91 5.15
C ALA A 78 -34.50 13.29 5.01
N GLY A 79 -33.77 14.36 5.34
CA GLY A 79 -34.29 15.72 5.32
C GLY A 79 -34.65 16.24 3.92
N GLU A 80 -33.94 15.78 2.90
CA GLU A 80 -34.13 16.16 1.49
C GLU A 80 -34.15 14.92 0.58
N ARG A 81 -34.59 15.12 -0.66
CA ARG A 81 -34.54 14.07 -1.69
C ARG A 81 -33.11 13.94 -2.22
N HIS A 82 -32.60 12.71 -2.33
CA HIS A 82 -31.30 12.44 -2.94
C HIS A 82 -31.44 11.64 -4.23
N ARG A 83 -30.81 12.11 -5.30
CA ARG A 83 -30.70 11.37 -6.57
C ARG A 83 -29.59 10.34 -6.43
N GLY A 84 -29.90 9.07 -6.62
CA GLY A 84 -28.90 7.99 -6.58
C GLY A 84 -27.97 8.01 -7.78
N LYS A 85 -26.82 7.33 -7.64
CA LYS A 85 -25.80 7.23 -8.69
C LYS A 85 -26.29 6.67 -10.02
N PHE A 86 -27.27 5.76 -10.01
CA PHE A 86 -27.89 5.31 -11.26
C PHE A 86 -28.65 6.41 -12.00
N VAL A 87 -29.35 7.29 -11.27
CA VAL A 87 -30.11 8.40 -11.85
C VAL A 87 -29.19 9.57 -12.24
N GLU A 88 -28.04 9.72 -11.57
CA GLU A 88 -26.97 10.64 -11.99
C GLU A 88 -26.31 10.18 -13.30
N ALA A 89 -26.18 8.86 -13.51
CA ALA A 89 -25.53 8.26 -14.67
C ALA A 89 -26.45 8.06 -15.88
N ASP A 90 -27.70 8.53 -15.82
CA ASP A 90 -28.71 8.29 -16.85
C ASP A 90 -28.26 8.80 -18.24
N GLY A 91 -28.49 7.97 -19.27
CA GLY A 91 -27.98 8.16 -20.62
C GLY A 91 -26.46 8.04 -20.78
N GLY A 92 -25.74 7.71 -19.70
CA GLY A 92 -24.28 7.67 -19.59
C GLY A 92 -23.74 6.28 -19.23
N THR A 93 -22.63 6.26 -18.50
CA THR A 93 -21.96 5.03 -18.04
C THR A 93 -21.74 5.11 -16.54
N LEU A 94 -22.09 4.03 -15.83
CA LEU A 94 -21.81 3.85 -14.41
C LEU A 94 -20.69 2.81 -14.26
N PHE A 95 -19.61 3.22 -13.59
CA PHE A 95 -18.53 2.34 -13.19
C PHE A 95 -18.70 1.92 -11.72
N LEU A 96 -18.81 0.62 -11.48
CA LEU A 96 -18.93 0.01 -10.16
C LEU A 96 -17.62 -0.70 -9.81
N ASP A 97 -16.77 -0.08 -8.99
CA ASP A 97 -15.55 -0.69 -8.49
C ASP A 97 -15.82 -1.53 -7.24
N GLU A 98 -15.07 -2.61 -7.10
CA GLU A 98 -15.22 -3.62 -6.05
C GLU A 98 -16.67 -4.14 -5.90
N VAL A 99 -17.33 -4.48 -7.00
CA VAL A 99 -18.74 -4.97 -7.02
C VAL A 99 -18.94 -6.22 -6.15
N GLY A 100 -17.90 -7.02 -5.94
CA GLY A 100 -17.91 -8.18 -5.06
C GLY A 100 -18.08 -7.85 -3.57
N GLU A 101 -17.90 -6.58 -3.17
CA GLU A 101 -18.13 -6.10 -1.79
C GLU A 101 -19.59 -5.70 -1.53
N LEU A 102 -20.46 -5.73 -2.55
CA LEU A 102 -21.85 -5.32 -2.39
C LEU A 102 -22.61 -6.26 -1.44
N PRO A 103 -23.33 -5.71 -0.44
CA PRO A 103 -24.27 -6.46 0.38
C PRO A 103 -25.33 -7.19 -0.45
N ARG A 104 -25.74 -8.37 0.02
CA ARG A 104 -26.63 -9.28 -0.73
C ARG A 104 -28.00 -8.68 -1.06
N ASP A 105 -28.52 -7.83 -0.20
CA ASP A 105 -29.76 -7.07 -0.38
C ASP A 105 -29.61 -6.05 -1.53
N LEU A 106 -28.47 -5.36 -1.63
CA LEU A 106 -28.20 -4.43 -2.73
C LEU A 106 -27.96 -5.14 -4.06
N GLN A 107 -27.41 -6.36 -4.04
CA GLN A 107 -27.28 -7.20 -5.25
C GLN A 107 -28.64 -7.45 -5.91
N VAL A 108 -29.71 -7.63 -5.13
CA VAL A 108 -31.08 -7.81 -5.68
C VAL A 108 -31.55 -6.56 -6.41
N LYS A 109 -31.30 -5.38 -5.83
CA LYS A 109 -31.67 -4.11 -6.46
C LYS A 109 -30.85 -3.82 -7.70
N LEU A 110 -29.54 -4.08 -7.65
CA LEU A 110 -28.66 -3.96 -8.82
C LEU A 110 -29.14 -4.85 -9.97
N LEU A 111 -29.52 -6.10 -9.68
CA LEU A 111 -30.07 -7.01 -10.69
C LEU A 111 -31.33 -6.43 -11.36
N ARG A 112 -32.25 -5.84 -10.59
CA ARG A 112 -33.46 -5.20 -11.15
C ARG A 112 -33.12 -4.08 -12.10
N VAL A 113 -32.17 -3.21 -11.74
CA VAL A 113 -31.72 -2.12 -12.61
C VAL A 113 -31.12 -2.69 -13.92
N LEU A 114 -30.27 -3.71 -13.83
CA LEU A 114 -29.64 -4.33 -15.01
C LEU A 114 -30.62 -5.10 -15.91
N GLN A 115 -31.73 -5.59 -15.36
CA GLN A 115 -32.74 -6.34 -16.12
C GLN A 115 -33.81 -5.44 -16.73
N LYS A 116 -34.31 -4.46 -15.97
CA LYS A 116 -35.47 -3.65 -16.33
C LYS A 116 -35.13 -2.21 -16.73
N GLY A 117 -33.94 -1.71 -16.39
CA GLY A 117 -33.62 -0.29 -16.53
C GLY A 117 -34.49 0.58 -15.63
N GLU A 118 -34.78 0.10 -14.41
CA GLU A 118 -35.63 0.77 -13.43
C GLU A 118 -34.93 0.77 -12.07
N VAL A 119 -34.90 1.95 -11.44
CA VAL A 119 -34.36 2.18 -10.10
C VAL A 119 -35.52 2.39 -9.12
N ASP A 120 -35.47 1.74 -7.96
CA ASP A 120 -36.42 1.90 -6.86
C ASP A 120 -35.78 2.73 -5.73
N PRO A 121 -35.95 4.07 -5.69
CA PRO A 121 -35.42 4.88 -4.59
C PRO A 121 -36.08 4.51 -3.25
N VAL A 122 -35.33 4.65 -2.16
CA VAL A 122 -35.85 4.35 -0.81
C VAL A 122 -37.02 5.27 -0.49
N GLY A 123 -38.15 4.68 -0.08
CA GLY A 123 -39.38 5.41 0.24
C GLY A 123 -40.17 5.92 -0.97
N ALA A 124 -39.72 5.68 -2.20
CA ALA A 124 -40.45 6.08 -3.40
C ALA A 124 -41.68 5.18 -3.65
N ARG A 125 -42.75 5.79 -4.19
CA ARG A 125 -43.97 5.09 -4.61
C ARG A 125 -43.89 4.51 -6.03
N ALA A 126 -42.95 5.00 -6.82
CA ALA A 126 -42.78 4.62 -8.22
C ALA A 126 -41.30 4.47 -8.56
N ALA A 127 -41.00 3.52 -9.44
CA ALA A 127 -39.68 3.33 -9.99
C ALA A 127 -39.33 4.46 -10.97
N VAL A 128 -38.04 4.71 -11.11
CA VAL A 128 -37.47 5.68 -12.06
C VAL A 128 -36.76 4.92 -13.15
N SER A 129 -37.21 5.06 -14.40
CA SER A 129 -36.53 4.44 -15.54
C SER A 129 -35.18 5.13 -15.81
N THR A 130 -34.14 4.33 -16.07
CA THR A 130 -32.79 4.80 -16.38
C THR A 130 -32.17 3.97 -17.51
N ASP A 131 -31.45 4.63 -18.41
CA ASP A 131 -30.64 3.99 -19.45
C ASP A 131 -29.15 4.15 -19.14
N VAL A 132 -28.58 3.20 -18.40
CA VAL A 132 -27.20 3.25 -17.93
C VAL A 132 -26.41 2.06 -18.45
N ARG A 133 -25.27 2.35 -19.10
CA ARG A 133 -24.28 1.32 -19.40
C ARG A 133 -23.49 1.02 -18.12
N VAL A 134 -23.37 -0.25 -17.76
CA VAL A 134 -22.63 -0.65 -16.57
C VAL A 134 -21.28 -1.26 -16.95
N ILE A 135 -20.22 -0.74 -16.33
CA ILE A 135 -18.91 -1.37 -16.29
C ILE A 135 -18.63 -1.69 -14.83
N SER A 136 -18.38 -2.96 -14.50
CA SER A 136 -18.09 -3.38 -13.14
C SER A 136 -16.66 -3.84 -13.02
N ALA A 137 -16.09 -3.72 -11.82
CA ALA A 137 -14.74 -4.14 -11.51
C ALA A 137 -14.70 -4.88 -10.17
N THR A 138 -13.78 -5.83 -10.04
CA THR A 138 -13.52 -6.53 -8.78
C THR A 138 -12.13 -7.14 -8.74
N ASN A 139 -11.59 -7.27 -7.53
CA ASN A 139 -10.40 -8.08 -7.24
C ASN A 139 -10.72 -9.50 -6.72
N ARG A 140 -12.00 -9.83 -6.46
CA ARG A 140 -12.44 -11.13 -5.95
C ARG A 140 -12.74 -12.09 -7.10
N ASP A 141 -12.66 -13.39 -6.83
CA ASP A 141 -13.21 -14.41 -7.72
C ASP A 141 -14.72 -14.49 -7.49
N LEU A 142 -15.52 -13.87 -8.37
CA LEU A 142 -16.97 -13.87 -8.22
C LEU A 142 -17.57 -15.28 -8.34
N ALA A 143 -16.94 -16.21 -9.06
CA ALA A 143 -17.44 -17.59 -9.12
C ALA A 143 -17.27 -18.29 -7.76
N GLU A 144 -16.20 -18.01 -7.03
CA GLU A 144 -16.04 -18.44 -5.63
C GLU A 144 -17.03 -17.74 -4.68
N GLU A 145 -17.25 -16.44 -4.85
CA GLU A 145 -18.23 -15.70 -4.04
C GLU A 145 -19.66 -16.21 -4.26
N VAL A 146 -20.00 -16.68 -5.47
CA VAL A 146 -21.26 -17.37 -5.77
C VAL A 146 -21.32 -18.73 -5.07
N ARG A 147 -20.28 -19.56 -5.20
CA ARG A 147 -20.23 -20.89 -4.56
C ARG A 147 -20.31 -20.82 -3.04
N SER A 148 -19.79 -19.75 -2.44
CA SER A 148 -19.87 -19.48 -1.01
C SER A 148 -21.14 -18.75 -0.56
N GLY A 149 -22.07 -18.46 -1.49
CA GLY A 149 -23.37 -17.84 -1.21
C GLY A 149 -23.32 -16.35 -0.84
N ARG A 150 -22.15 -15.70 -0.98
CA ARG A 150 -21.95 -14.26 -0.71
C ARG A 150 -22.34 -13.39 -1.90
N PHE A 151 -22.29 -13.95 -3.10
CA PHE A 151 -22.72 -13.29 -4.34
C PHE A 151 -23.85 -14.07 -5.01
N ARG A 152 -24.83 -13.37 -5.56
CA ARG A 152 -25.95 -14.03 -6.24
C ARG A 152 -25.54 -14.50 -7.63
N GLU A 153 -25.91 -15.73 -7.95
CA GLU A 153 -25.65 -16.36 -9.25
C GLU A 153 -26.33 -15.61 -10.41
N ASP A 154 -27.57 -15.17 -10.23
CA ASP A 154 -28.34 -14.42 -11.25
C ASP A 154 -27.68 -13.08 -11.62
N LEU A 155 -27.18 -12.35 -10.63
CA LEU A 155 -26.41 -11.12 -10.84
C LEU A 155 -25.06 -11.40 -11.49
N TYR A 156 -24.37 -12.47 -11.08
CA TYR A 156 -23.08 -12.84 -11.67
C TYR A 156 -23.19 -13.03 -13.18
N TYR A 157 -24.15 -13.84 -13.64
CA TYR A 157 -24.32 -14.04 -15.09
C TYR A 157 -24.75 -12.78 -15.84
N ARG A 158 -25.43 -11.83 -15.17
CA ARG A 158 -25.82 -10.56 -15.80
C ARG A 158 -24.65 -9.57 -15.92
N LEU A 159 -23.69 -9.62 -15.01
CA LEU A 159 -22.48 -8.79 -15.06
C LEU A 159 -21.38 -9.43 -15.93
N ASN A 160 -21.23 -10.75 -15.86
CA ASN A 160 -20.18 -11.50 -16.55
C ASN A 160 -20.49 -11.78 -18.03
N VAL A 161 -21.02 -10.77 -18.75
CA VAL A 161 -21.32 -10.89 -20.19
C VAL A 161 -20.04 -10.76 -21.01
N LEU A 162 -19.18 -9.82 -20.65
CA LEU A 162 -17.83 -9.69 -21.21
C LEU A 162 -16.80 -9.53 -20.08
N PRO A 163 -16.17 -10.63 -19.62
CA PRO A 163 -15.04 -10.56 -18.71
C PRO A 163 -13.79 -10.05 -19.42
N ILE A 164 -13.09 -9.11 -18.80
CA ILE A 164 -11.78 -8.62 -19.21
C ILE A 164 -10.83 -8.74 -18.02
N ARG A 165 -9.92 -9.73 -18.10
CA ARG A 165 -8.91 -9.95 -17.06
C ARG A 165 -7.68 -9.07 -17.31
N ILE A 166 -7.37 -8.20 -16.36
CA ILE A 166 -6.20 -7.33 -16.40
C ILE A 166 -5.04 -8.03 -15.68
N PRO A 167 -3.91 -8.30 -16.36
CA PRO A 167 -2.77 -8.96 -15.73
C PRO A 167 -2.12 -8.05 -14.66
N PRO A 168 -1.60 -8.65 -13.58
CA PRO A 168 -0.82 -7.91 -12.59
C PRO A 168 0.50 -7.40 -13.18
N LEU A 169 1.09 -6.39 -12.56
CA LEU A 169 2.28 -5.70 -13.04
C LEU A 169 3.49 -6.64 -13.18
N ARG A 170 3.61 -7.64 -12.30
CA ARG A 170 4.66 -8.69 -12.37
C ARG A 170 4.63 -9.52 -13.65
N ASP A 171 3.47 -9.67 -14.29
CA ASP A 171 3.33 -10.42 -15.55
C ASP A 171 3.59 -9.52 -16.78
N ARG A 172 3.75 -8.20 -16.57
CA ARG A 172 3.99 -7.19 -17.60
C ARG A 172 5.16 -6.25 -17.25
N ARG A 173 6.24 -6.81 -16.69
CA ARG A 173 7.45 -6.06 -16.25
C ARG A 173 8.06 -5.16 -17.32
N ALA A 174 7.90 -5.50 -18.61
CA ALA A 174 8.34 -4.66 -19.72
C ALA A 174 7.69 -3.26 -19.74
N GLU A 175 6.48 -3.11 -19.17
CA GLU A 175 5.78 -1.82 -19.07
C GLU A 175 6.31 -0.91 -17.96
N ILE A 176 7.10 -1.44 -17.01
CA ILE A 176 7.58 -0.67 -15.85
C ILE A 176 8.41 0.54 -16.32
N ALA A 177 9.23 0.39 -17.36
CA ALA A 177 10.04 1.49 -17.89
C ALA A 177 9.15 2.64 -18.41
N ASP A 178 8.18 2.33 -19.26
CA ASP A 178 7.25 3.31 -19.84
C ASP A 178 6.40 3.98 -18.74
N LEU A 179 5.92 3.20 -17.77
CA LEU A 179 5.15 3.71 -16.63
C LEU A 179 5.97 4.66 -15.76
N CYS A 180 7.21 4.29 -15.42
CA CYS A 180 8.11 5.14 -14.65
C CYS A 180 8.37 6.46 -15.37
N SER A 181 8.67 6.42 -16.68
CA SER A 181 8.90 7.64 -17.47
C SER A 181 7.70 8.58 -17.43
N ARG A 182 6.49 8.05 -17.62
CA ARG A 182 5.25 8.86 -17.57
C ARG A 182 5.01 9.46 -16.18
N PHE A 183 5.19 8.67 -15.13
CA PHE A 183 4.98 9.15 -13.76
C PHE A 183 6.02 10.20 -13.36
N ILE A 184 7.30 9.98 -13.69
CA ILE A 184 8.35 10.96 -13.38
C ILE A 184 8.09 12.27 -14.12
N SER A 185 7.72 12.23 -15.40
CA SER A 185 7.38 13.44 -16.15
C SER A 185 6.20 14.18 -15.53
N GLY A 186 5.09 13.48 -15.25
CA GLY A 186 3.91 14.10 -14.67
C GLY A 186 4.14 14.69 -13.27
N PHE A 187 4.89 13.98 -12.41
CA PHE A 187 5.20 14.48 -11.07
C PHE A 187 6.25 15.60 -11.08
N SER A 188 7.22 15.55 -11.99
CA SER A 188 8.19 16.64 -12.11
C SER A 188 7.50 17.95 -12.54
N GLU A 189 6.52 17.85 -13.45
CA GLU A 189 5.67 18.98 -13.85
C GLU A 189 4.81 19.50 -12.69
N SER A 190 4.17 18.61 -11.91
CA SER A 190 3.36 19.04 -10.76
C SER A 190 4.17 19.69 -9.65
N GLU A 191 5.43 19.27 -9.47
CA GLU A 191 6.38 19.86 -8.51
C GLU A 191 7.08 21.12 -9.07
N GLY A 192 6.71 21.58 -10.27
CA GLY A 192 7.25 22.81 -10.87
C GLY A 192 8.71 22.72 -11.33
N ARG A 193 9.24 21.51 -11.55
CA ARG A 193 10.60 21.30 -12.05
C ARG A 193 10.70 21.67 -13.54
N THR A 194 11.80 22.29 -13.93
CA THR A 194 12.03 22.73 -15.33
C THR A 194 12.25 21.56 -16.29
N SER A 195 12.75 20.44 -15.79
CA SER A 195 12.99 19.20 -16.53
C SER A 195 12.54 17.99 -15.72
N PRO A 196 12.10 16.91 -16.39
CA PRO A 196 11.81 15.66 -15.71
C PRO A 196 13.10 15.02 -15.19
N LEU A 197 13.03 14.46 -13.98
CA LEU A 197 14.13 13.68 -13.43
C LEU A 197 14.45 12.46 -14.31
N VAL A 198 15.70 12.03 -14.28
CA VAL A 198 16.15 10.86 -15.04
C VAL A 198 16.20 9.65 -14.13
N LEU A 199 15.54 8.56 -14.50
CA LEU A 199 15.67 7.29 -13.79
C LEU A 199 16.98 6.60 -14.20
N SER A 200 17.86 6.32 -13.25
CA SER A 200 19.08 5.57 -13.52
C SER A 200 18.77 4.12 -13.94
N GLY A 201 19.61 3.55 -14.81
CA GLY A 201 19.45 2.15 -15.23
C GLY A 201 19.53 1.14 -14.08
N ALA A 202 20.26 1.45 -13.01
CA ALA A 202 20.32 0.63 -11.81
C ALA A 202 18.99 0.66 -11.03
N ALA A 203 18.39 1.84 -10.86
CA ALA A 203 17.08 1.98 -10.25
C ALA A 203 15.99 1.29 -11.10
N LEU A 204 16.01 1.44 -12.42
CA LEU A 204 15.06 0.75 -13.29
C LEU A 204 15.15 -0.78 -13.14
N ARG A 205 16.37 -1.34 -13.12
CA ARG A 205 16.55 -2.78 -12.87
C ARG A 205 16.01 -3.22 -11.52
N LEU A 206 16.23 -2.42 -10.46
CA LEU A 206 15.65 -2.70 -9.14
C LEU A 206 14.12 -2.75 -9.22
N LEU A 207 13.50 -1.74 -9.84
CA LEU A 207 12.04 -1.66 -9.97
C LEU A 207 11.47 -2.81 -10.81
N GLN A 208 12.20 -3.29 -11.82
CA GLN A 208 11.79 -4.43 -12.65
C GLN A 208 11.89 -5.79 -11.94
N ARG A 209 12.71 -5.90 -10.88
CA ARG A 209 12.87 -7.13 -10.09
C ARG A 209 11.78 -7.30 -9.03
N HIS A 210 11.22 -6.20 -8.56
CA HIS A 210 10.16 -6.22 -7.55
C HIS A 210 8.82 -6.69 -8.14
N ASP A 211 8.02 -7.43 -7.36
CA ASP A 211 6.78 -8.06 -7.83
C ASP A 211 5.55 -7.13 -7.81
N TRP A 212 5.63 -6.00 -7.11
CA TRP A 212 4.57 -5.00 -7.04
C TRP A 212 3.20 -5.57 -6.61
N PRO A 213 3.04 -6.04 -5.36
CA PRO A 213 1.75 -6.52 -4.85
C PRO A 213 0.64 -5.46 -4.91
N GLY A 214 0.97 -4.17 -4.83
CA GLY A 214 0.02 -3.07 -5.05
C GLY A 214 -0.03 -2.56 -6.50
N ASN A 215 0.55 -3.32 -7.44
CA ASN A 215 0.55 -3.10 -8.88
C ASN A 215 0.97 -1.67 -9.27
N VAL A 216 0.29 -1.08 -10.25
CA VAL A 216 0.63 0.24 -10.82
C VAL A 216 0.48 1.34 -9.78
N ARG A 217 -0.48 1.23 -8.85
CA ARG A 217 -0.67 2.21 -7.78
C ARG A 217 0.53 2.27 -6.82
N GLN A 218 1.08 1.11 -6.45
CA GLN A 218 2.27 1.06 -5.60
C GLN A 218 3.49 1.63 -6.34
N LEU A 219 3.67 1.29 -7.62
CA LEU A 219 4.73 1.86 -8.46
C LEU A 219 4.62 3.38 -8.54
N GLN A 220 3.42 3.90 -8.82
CA GLN A 220 3.14 5.32 -8.89
C GLN A 220 3.51 6.03 -7.57
N ASN A 221 3.10 5.49 -6.43
CA ASN A 221 3.43 6.05 -5.12
C ASN A 221 4.94 6.04 -4.82
N ALA A 222 5.63 4.95 -5.19
CA ALA A 222 7.07 4.85 -5.01
C ALA A 222 7.82 5.91 -5.85
N ILE A 223 7.40 6.10 -7.10
CA ILE A 223 7.97 7.11 -8.00
C ILE A 223 7.65 8.53 -7.52
N HIS A 224 6.40 8.79 -7.12
CA HIS A 224 5.99 10.09 -6.59
C HIS A 224 6.86 10.49 -5.39
N ARG A 225 7.01 9.58 -4.42
CA ARG A 225 7.88 9.80 -3.26
C ARG A 225 9.33 10.08 -3.67
N ALA A 226 9.87 9.32 -4.62
CA ALA A 226 11.23 9.53 -5.10
C ALA A 226 11.39 10.91 -5.74
N VAL A 227 10.44 11.37 -6.56
CA VAL A 227 10.47 12.69 -7.20
C VAL A 227 10.41 13.84 -6.18
N VAL A 228 9.56 13.71 -5.15
CA VAL A 228 9.41 14.72 -4.10
C VAL A 228 10.68 14.82 -3.24
N LEU A 229 11.31 13.68 -2.92
CA LEU A 229 12.51 13.63 -2.07
C LEU A 229 13.83 13.77 -2.83
N ALA A 230 13.79 13.87 -4.16
CA ALA A 230 14.99 13.91 -4.99
C ALA A 230 15.80 15.18 -4.74
N GLU A 231 17.02 14.99 -4.25
CA GLU A 231 18.05 16.03 -4.12
C GLU A 231 18.90 16.20 -5.39
N SER A 232 18.79 15.25 -6.34
CA SER A 232 19.54 15.22 -7.60
C SER A 232 18.58 15.15 -8.80
N GLU A 233 19.10 15.49 -9.99
CA GLU A 233 18.38 15.31 -11.27
C GLU A 233 18.25 13.84 -11.69
N VAL A 234 19.00 12.93 -11.04
CA VAL A 234 19.00 11.49 -11.35
C VAL A 234 18.49 10.69 -10.15
N LEU A 235 17.42 9.90 -10.37
CA LEU A 235 16.88 8.95 -9.41
C LEU A 235 17.72 7.65 -9.42
N GLY A 236 18.40 7.41 -8.32
CA GLY A 236 19.23 6.24 -8.03
C GLY A 236 18.50 5.15 -7.25
N VAL A 237 19.23 4.10 -6.90
CA VAL A 237 18.74 3.02 -6.03
C VAL A 237 18.39 3.54 -4.62
N GLY A 238 19.16 4.54 -4.14
CA GLY A 238 18.96 5.15 -2.82
C GLY A 238 17.62 5.85 -2.65
N ASP A 239 16.96 6.26 -3.72
CA ASP A 239 15.64 6.90 -3.70
C ASP A 239 14.49 5.88 -3.52
N PHE A 240 14.79 4.58 -3.60
CA PHE A 240 13.84 3.48 -3.41
C PHE A 240 14.26 2.53 -2.27
N PRO A 241 14.55 3.03 -1.05
CA PRO A 241 15.16 2.23 0.01
C PRO A 241 14.28 1.05 0.45
N GLN A 242 12.96 1.22 0.45
CA GLN A 242 12.00 0.17 0.79
C GLN A 242 12.01 -0.97 -0.24
N ILE A 243 12.11 -0.64 -1.53
CA ILE A 243 12.15 -1.64 -2.61
C ILE A 243 13.50 -2.35 -2.62
N ALA A 244 14.59 -1.60 -2.41
CA ALA A 244 15.94 -2.16 -2.29
C ALA A 244 16.02 -3.18 -1.15
N ALA A 245 15.45 -2.86 0.02
CA ALA A 245 15.42 -3.77 1.17
C ALA A 245 14.62 -5.06 0.87
N LEU A 246 13.45 -4.94 0.24
CA LEU A 246 12.61 -6.09 -0.10
C LEU A 246 13.27 -7.00 -1.14
N VAL A 247 13.87 -6.44 -2.18
CA VAL A 247 14.56 -7.22 -3.21
C VAL A 247 15.81 -7.90 -2.64
N ALA A 248 16.57 -7.22 -1.77
CA ALA A 248 17.73 -7.82 -1.11
C ALA A 248 17.36 -8.98 -0.16
N ALA A 249 16.20 -8.90 0.52
CA ALA A 249 15.70 -9.99 1.36
C ALA A 249 15.37 -11.24 0.53
N CYS A 250 14.73 -11.09 -0.64
CA CYS A 250 14.42 -12.21 -1.53
C CYS A 250 15.68 -12.85 -2.14
N ASP A 251 16.72 -12.05 -2.42
CA ASP A 251 17.98 -12.57 -2.95
C ASP A 251 18.79 -13.37 -1.91
N GLY A 252 18.57 -13.09 -0.61
CA GLY A 252 19.23 -13.78 0.51
C GLY A 252 18.76 -15.23 0.74
N GLU A 253 17.62 -15.64 0.18
CA GLU A 253 17.06 -17.00 0.35
C GLU A 253 17.39 -17.96 -0.81
N THR A 254 18.07 -17.51 -1.86
CA THR A 254 18.44 -18.34 -3.03
C THR A 254 19.94 -18.65 -3.16
N ALA A 255 20.73 -18.51 -2.10
CA ALA A 255 22.08 -19.09 -2.06
C ALA A 255 22.00 -20.58 -1.67
N GLY A 256 21.36 -21.36 -2.55
CA GLY A 256 21.43 -22.82 -2.54
C GLY A 256 22.89 -23.26 -2.70
N PHE A 257 23.42 -23.78 -1.61
CA PHE A 257 24.69 -24.47 -1.48
C PHE A 257 24.93 -25.47 -2.64
N SER A 258 26.05 -25.31 -3.34
CA SER A 258 26.74 -26.39 -4.06
C SER A 258 28.23 -26.31 -3.75
N PRO A 259 28.79 -27.24 -2.97
CA PRO A 259 30.21 -27.31 -2.74
C PRO A 259 30.84 -28.32 -3.72
N SER A 260 31.28 -27.84 -4.88
CA SER A 260 32.38 -28.49 -5.61
C SER A 260 32.81 -27.57 -6.73
N ASP A 261 33.83 -26.75 -6.47
CA ASP A 261 35.09 -26.86 -7.18
C ASP A 261 36.12 -25.97 -6.50
N THR A 262 37.14 -26.62 -5.96
CA THR A 262 38.41 -25.97 -5.59
C THR A 262 39.12 -25.58 -6.89
N PRO A 263 39.88 -24.48 -6.88
CA PRO A 263 41.31 -24.71 -6.77
C PRO A 263 41.99 -23.83 -5.74
N ALA A 264 42.97 -24.43 -5.09
CA ALA A 264 44.00 -23.76 -4.31
C ALA A 264 44.81 -22.83 -5.22
N ASP A 265 45.09 -21.62 -4.75
CA ASP A 265 46.46 -21.21 -4.45
C ASP A 265 46.47 -19.86 -3.70
N GLY A 266 47.51 -19.71 -2.87
CA GLY A 266 47.49 -18.88 -1.67
C GLY A 266 47.73 -17.38 -1.87
N ALA A 267 47.34 -16.62 -0.86
CA ALA A 267 48.22 -15.66 -0.20
C ALA A 267 47.59 -15.21 1.12
N ALA A 268 48.34 -15.40 2.19
CA ALA A 268 48.03 -14.93 3.52
C ALA A 268 47.93 -13.39 3.55
N GLY A 269 46.84 -12.90 4.13
CA GLY A 269 46.64 -11.50 4.49
C GLY A 269 45.60 -11.45 5.60
N GLY A 270 46.07 -11.32 6.84
CA GLY A 270 45.23 -11.36 8.03
C GLY A 270 44.18 -10.25 8.05
N ALA A 271 42.95 -10.64 8.37
CA ALA A 271 41.96 -9.77 8.94
C ALA A 271 41.16 -10.61 9.94
N GLY A 272 41.38 -10.35 11.24
CA GLY A 272 40.50 -10.87 12.29
C GLY A 272 39.06 -10.44 12.01
N PRO A 273 38.05 -11.16 12.52
CA PRO A 273 36.65 -10.83 12.28
C PRO A 273 36.38 -9.41 12.81
N SER A 274 36.22 -8.47 11.89
CA SER A 274 35.71 -7.13 12.18
C SER A 274 34.25 -7.30 12.63
N PRO A 275 33.86 -6.90 13.85
CA PRO A 275 32.59 -7.30 14.47
C PRO A 275 31.37 -6.52 13.93
N ILE A 276 31.47 -5.91 12.75
CA ILE A 276 30.47 -4.94 12.26
C ILE A 276 29.63 -5.50 11.10
N ALA A 277 29.90 -6.75 10.65
CA ALA A 277 29.21 -7.34 9.50
C ALA A 277 28.02 -8.26 9.84
N GLY A 278 27.54 -8.28 11.08
CA GLY A 278 26.29 -8.97 11.41
C GLY A 278 26.10 -9.11 12.91
N ALA A 279 25.28 -8.26 13.54
CA ALA A 279 24.99 -8.45 14.96
C ALA A 279 23.74 -7.68 15.38
N LEU A 280 22.58 -8.18 14.97
CA LEU A 280 21.40 -8.39 15.81
C LEU A 280 20.65 -9.59 15.22
N ALA A 281 21.39 -10.67 14.95
CA ALA A 281 20.77 -11.93 14.57
C ALA A 281 19.98 -12.43 15.78
N GLY A 282 18.67 -12.61 15.61
CA GLY A 282 17.79 -13.25 16.61
C GLY A 282 18.07 -14.74 16.76
N PHE A 283 18.90 -15.30 15.89
CA PHE A 283 19.31 -16.70 15.87
C PHE A 283 20.80 -16.84 16.21
N ASP A 284 21.15 -17.88 16.95
CA ASP A 284 22.54 -18.22 17.22
C ASP A 284 23.20 -18.93 16.01
N ALA A 285 24.48 -19.32 16.14
CA ALA A 285 25.23 -19.99 15.10
C ALA A 285 24.65 -21.36 14.69
N PHE A 286 23.70 -21.89 15.45
CA PHE A 286 23.01 -23.16 15.21
C PHE A 286 21.57 -22.97 14.70
N GLY A 287 21.12 -21.72 14.52
CA GLY A 287 19.78 -21.40 14.03
C GLY A 287 18.70 -21.33 15.12
N GLU A 288 19.07 -21.40 16.40
CA GLU A 288 18.13 -21.36 17.52
C GLU A 288 17.89 -19.93 18.02
N VAL A 289 16.69 -19.66 18.53
CA VAL A 289 16.30 -18.33 19.02
C VAL A 289 17.15 -17.95 20.24
N ARG A 290 17.89 -16.84 20.13
CA ARG A 290 18.75 -16.32 21.19
C ARG A 290 17.93 -15.83 22.37
N THR A 291 18.49 -15.93 23.57
CA THR A 291 17.87 -15.37 24.77
C THR A 291 17.81 -13.85 24.69
N VAL A 292 16.79 -13.27 25.33
CA VAL A 292 16.57 -11.83 25.37
C VAL A 292 17.79 -11.12 25.97
N GLU A 293 18.44 -11.71 26.97
CA GLU A 293 19.64 -11.17 27.60
C GLU A 293 20.84 -11.10 26.65
N ALA A 294 21.02 -12.09 25.77
CA ALA A 294 22.13 -12.13 24.82
C ALA A 294 21.97 -11.08 23.72
N VAL A 295 20.74 -10.92 23.21
CA VAL A 295 20.39 -9.89 22.22
C VAL A 295 20.53 -8.50 22.84
N GLU A 296 20.09 -8.32 24.08
CA GLU A 296 20.18 -7.05 24.79
C GLU A 296 21.64 -6.64 25.09
N ALA A 297 22.50 -7.59 25.47
CA ALA A 297 23.92 -7.32 25.69
C ALA A 297 24.62 -6.85 24.40
N ASP A 298 24.32 -7.47 23.25
CA ASP A 298 24.89 -7.06 21.96
C ASP A 298 24.38 -5.69 21.51
N LEU A 299 23.10 -5.40 21.73
CA LEU A 299 22.50 -4.09 21.46
C LEU A 299 23.19 -2.98 22.27
N ILE A 300 23.46 -3.22 23.56
CA ILE A 300 24.16 -2.27 24.42
C ILE A 300 25.61 -2.07 23.94
N ARG A 301 26.33 -3.14 23.55
CA ARG A 301 27.69 -3.03 23.00
C ARG A 301 27.71 -2.27 21.68
N LEU A 302 26.76 -2.52 20.78
CA LEU A 302 26.64 -1.80 19.52
C LEU A 302 26.37 -0.31 19.76
N ALA A 303 25.47 0.02 20.68
CA ALA A 303 25.19 1.40 21.04
C ALA A 303 26.43 2.11 21.64
N MET A 304 27.23 1.40 22.44
CA MET A 304 28.49 1.92 22.98
C MET A 304 29.48 2.31 21.87
N VAL A 305 29.65 1.44 20.87
CA VAL A 305 30.53 1.69 19.71
C VAL A 305 29.98 2.82 18.84
N ARG A 306 28.66 2.88 18.63
CA ARG A 306 28.03 3.83 17.70
C ARG A 306 27.92 5.26 18.24
N TYR A 307 27.86 5.41 19.55
CA TYR A 307 27.63 6.69 20.24
C TYR A 307 28.82 7.10 21.13
N ASP A 308 30.01 6.52 20.91
CA ASP A 308 31.27 6.84 21.59
C ASP A 308 31.15 6.88 23.13
N GLY A 309 30.39 5.96 23.72
CA GLY A 309 30.21 5.90 25.17
C GLY A 309 29.41 7.04 25.81
N ARG A 310 28.67 7.86 25.04
CA ARG A 310 27.80 8.91 25.60
C ARG A 310 26.55 8.32 26.28
N MET A 311 26.67 7.97 27.56
CA MET A 311 25.66 7.23 28.34
C MET A 311 24.25 7.84 28.32
N THR A 312 24.13 9.17 28.34
CA THR A 312 22.83 9.86 28.28
C THR A 312 22.14 9.69 26.92
N GLU A 313 22.90 9.70 25.82
CA GLU A 313 22.36 9.49 24.48
C GLU A 313 22.03 8.02 24.25
N ILE A 314 22.87 7.10 24.74
CA ILE A 314 22.62 5.66 24.69
C ILE A 314 21.32 5.30 25.43
N ALA A 315 21.14 5.78 26.67
CA ALA A 315 19.93 5.52 27.46
C ALA A 315 18.66 6.06 26.77
N ARG A 316 18.74 7.27 26.17
CA ARG A 316 17.64 7.88 25.42
C ARG A 316 17.29 7.07 24.16
N ARG A 317 18.30 6.64 23.40
CA ARG A 317 18.12 5.89 22.13
C ARG A 317 17.63 4.46 22.36
N LEU A 318 18.05 3.83 23.46
CA LEU A 318 17.56 2.51 23.88
C LEU A 318 16.24 2.56 24.66
N ALA A 319 15.69 3.77 24.89
CA ALA A 319 14.45 3.99 25.66
C ALA A 319 14.45 3.36 27.06
N ILE A 320 15.61 3.28 27.72
CA ILE A 320 15.76 2.77 29.09
C ILE A 320 16.31 3.83 30.03
N GLY A 321 15.92 3.78 31.30
CA GLY A 321 16.45 4.68 32.32
C GLY A 321 17.97 4.51 32.51
N ARG A 322 18.68 5.62 32.81
CA ARG A 322 20.15 5.61 33.01
C ARG A 322 20.60 4.61 34.09
N SER A 323 19.85 4.52 35.18
CA SER A 323 20.11 3.55 36.26
C SER A 323 19.96 2.09 35.78
N THR A 324 18.99 1.82 34.90
CA THR A 324 18.77 0.51 34.28
C THR A 324 19.89 0.15 33.31
N LEU A 325 20.37 1.11 32.52
CA LEU A 325 21.51 0.93 31.62
C LEU A 325 22.78 0.55 32.40
N TYR A 326 23.13 1.31 33.45
CA TYR A 326 24.29 0.99 34.30
C TYR A 326 24.17 -0.37 35.00
N ARG A 327 22.97 -0.73 35.48
CA ARG A 327 22.72 -2.05 36.08
C ARG A 327 22.95 -3.17 35.06
N LYS A 328 22.45 -3.02 33.83
CA LYS A 328 22.63 -4.01 32.75
C LYS A 328 24.08 -4.12 32.28
N MET A 329 24.80 -3.00 32.20
CA MET A 329 26.24 -3.01 31.88
C MET A 329 27.06 -3.79 32.91
N ARG A 330 26.73 -3.66 34.21
CA ARG A 330 27.38 -4.44 35.28
C ARG A 330 27.04 -5.93 35.19
N LEU A 331 25.77 -6.27 34.91
CA LEU A 331 25.33 -7.67 34.75
C LEU A 331 26.03 -8.36 33.57
N TYR A 332 26.26 -7.66 32.45
CA TYR A 332 26.86 -8.22 31.25
C TYR A 332 28.39 -8.05 31.17
N SER A 333 29.03 -7.57 32.24
CA SER A 333 30.48 -7.33 32.31
C SER A 333 31.02 -6.50 31.12
N ILE A 334 30.24 -5.51 30.65
CA ILE A 334 30.64 -4.63 29.54
C ILE A 334 31.52 -3.51 30.11
N ALA A 335 32.81 -3.50 29.75
CA ALA A 335 33.78 -2.51 30.24
C ALA A 335 33.42 -1.09 29.76
N GLY A 336 33.45 -0.13 30.70
CA GLY A 336 33.01 1.26 30.51
C GLY A 336 32.41 1.88 31.78
N ALA A 337 32.10 1.07 32.79
CA ALA A 337 31.69 1.52 34.12
C ALA A 337 32.91 1.80 35.00
N GLY A 338 33.60 2.92 34.76
CA GLY A 338 34.74 3.30 35.61
C GLY A 338 35.35 4.66 35.25
N ALA A 339 34.58 5.75 35.42
CA ALA A 339 35.07 7.11 35.69
C ALA A 339 33.89 8.10 35.66
N ALA A 340 33.15 8.24 36.77
CA ALA A 340 32.39 9.45 37.14
C ALA A 340 31.55 9.18 38.40
N SER A 341 32.21 9.06 39.55
CA SER A 341 31.60 9.36 40.85
C SER A 341 32.70 9.61 41.87
N ASP A 342 33.34 10.77 41.77
CA ASP A 342 33.91 11.47 42.91
C ASP A 342 34.16 12.93 42.50
N ASP A 343 33.10 13.75 42.57
CA ASP A 343 33.21 15.15 43.04
C ASP A 343 31.83 15.80 43.23
N GLY A 344 31.61 16.33 44.45
CA GLY A 344 30.56 17.30 44.85
C GLY A 344 29.10 16.81 44.86
N THR A 345 28.33 16.85 45.95
CA THR A 345 28.43 17.61 47.20
C THR A 345 27.45 16.99 48.20
N GLN A 346 27.95 16.50 49.33
CA GLN A 346 27.20 16.43 50.58
C GLN A 346 27.83 17.43 51.55
N SER A 347 27.09 18.49 51.85
CA SER A 347 27.25 19.26 53.08
C SER A 347 25.87 19.70 53.54
N GLU A 348 25.20 18.75 54.19
CA GLU A 348 24.24 18.97 55.28
C GLU A 348 25.03 19.70 56.39
N THR A 349 24.62 20.85 56.95
CA THR A 349 23.70 20.90 58.09
C THR A 349 23.52 22.34 58.63
N LEU A 350 22.27 22.65 59.00
CA LEU A 350 21.82 23.39 60.21
C LEU A 350 22.20 24.86 60.44
N ARG A 351 21.19 25.75 60.36
CA ARG A 351 20.55 26.49 61.49
C ARG A 351 19.46 27.41 60.92
N GLU A 352 18.17 27.10 61.13
CA GLU A 352 17.34 27.41 62.30
C GLU A 352 16.61 28.78 62.22
N THR A 353 15.28 28.67 62.25
CA THR A 353 14.27 29.63 62.76
C THR A 353 14.04 30.92 61.96
N SER A 354 12.81 31.37 61.66
CA SER A 354 11.58 31.31 62.43
C SER A 354 10.35 31.71 61.58
N GLY A 355 9.24 30.97 61.72
CA GLY A 355 7.84 31.45 61.73
C GLY A 355 7.25 32.15 60.50
N PHE A 356 5.94 32.17 60.24
CA PHE A 356 4.75 31.59 60.86
C PHE A 356 3.55 32.01 59.95
N ALA A 357 2.47 31.23 59.97
CA ALA A 357 1.10 31.50 59.49
C ALA A 357 0.77 31.48 57.97
N GLY A 358 -0.13 30.56 57.59
CA GLY A 358 -1.00 30.63 56.40
C GLY A 358 -2.28 31.43 56.69
N PRO A 359 -3.47 31.05 56.18
CA PRO A 359 -3.83 30.51 54.87
C PRO A 359 -4.93 31.36 54.16
N SER A 360 -5.16 31.14 52.86
CA SER A 360 -6.47 31.17 52.17
C SER A 360 -6.29 30.72 50.73
#